data_AF-A0A8K0Q1I3-F1
#
_entry.id   AF-A0A8K0Q1I3-F1
#
_cell.length_a   1.000
_cell.length_b   1.000
_cell.length_c   1.000
_cell.angle_alpha   90.00
_cell.angle_beta   90.00
_cell.angle_gamma   90.00
#
_symmetry.space_group_name_H-M   'P 1'
#
loop_
_entity.id
_entity.type
_entity.pdbx_description
1 polymer ?
#
loop_
_entity_poly.entity_id
_entity_poly.type
_entity_poly.pdbx_seq_one_letter_code
_entity_poly.pdbx_strand_id
1 'polypeptide(L)'
;MDPFNKLPPELRLQIFARLRYRGSILQLVQASPVMLEQYATSKEYITRTLFYFDLDKNMIHDAMGVILFPSREGCNFLKRMELTRRHIDVWAARKLPNPFENHDRRLIDELDKLHDRLLLCIEDYLTKAAIDDLLPPEYGLLPDISSVRSFLTVKGQTVSTGSNVVDLTRPERKHLLRICLHHELSRTI
;
A
#
# COMPACT_ATOMS: atom_id res chain seq x y z
N MET A 1 -28.52 -2.46 20.07
CA MET A 1 -27.45 -2.00 20.97
C MET A 1 -26.13 -2.44 20.38
N ASP A 2 -25.19 -1.52 20.19
CA ASP A 2 -23.85 -1.85 19.65
C ASP A 2 -23.06 -2.68 20.70
N PRO A 3 -22.54 -3.87 20.35
CA PRO A 3 -21.80 -4.72 21.29
C PRO A 3 -20.50 -4.10 21.80
N PHE A 4 -19.87 -3.20 21.01
CA PHE A 4 -18.61 -2.55 21.36
C PHE A 4 -18.80 -1.40 22.35
N ASN A 5 -20.03 -0.97 22.61
CA ASN A 5 -20.32 0.13 23.52
C ASN A 5 -19.91 -0.18 24.97
N LYS A 6 -19.94 -1.46 25.37
CA LYS A 6 -19.53 -1.90 26.71
C LYS A 6 -18.01 -2.03 26.86
N LEU A 7 -17.27 -1.99 25.75
CA LEU A 7 -15.82 -2.11 25.79
C LEU A 7 -15.19 -0.74 26.05
N PRO A 8 -14.15 -0.66 26.89
CA PRO A 8 -13.36 0.55 27.05
C PRO A 8 -12.58 0.87 25.76
N PRO A 9 -12.25 2.15 25.51
CA PRO A 9 -11.57 2.61 24.29
C PRO A 9 -10.27 1.86 23.98
N GLU A 10 -9.51 1.47 25.01
CA GLU A 10 -8.24 0.77 24.88
C GLU A 10 -8.43 -0.64 24.27
N LEU A 11 -9.49 -1.34 24.67
CA LEU A 11 -9.82 -2.66 24.09
C LEU A 11 -10.32 -2.52 22.65
N ARG A 12 -11.05 -1.45 22.33
CA ARG A 12 -11.44 -1.13 20.95
C ARG A 12 -10.21 -0.89 20.07
N LEU A 13 -9.20 -0.17 20.57
CA LEU A 13 -7.93 0.01 19.88
C LEU A 13 -7.14 -1.30 19.70
N GLN A 14 -7.14 -2.17 20.71
CA GLN A 14 -6.52 -3.49 20.57
C GLN A 14 -7.20 -4.35 19.50
N ILE A 15 -8.53 -4.25 19.36
CA ILE A 15 -9.25 -4.92 18.27
C ILE A 15 -8.73 -4.41 16.92
N PHE A 16 -8.63 -3.10 16.73
CA PHE A 16 -8.06 -2.53 15.49
C PHE A 16 -6.61 -2.97 15.24
N ALA A 17 -5.76 -2.99 16.27
CA ALA A 17 -4.38 -3.45 16.13
C ALA A 17 -4.27 -4.95 15.78
N ARG A 18 -5.27 -5.75 16.16
CA ARG A 18 -5.37 -7.17 15.79
C ARG A 18 -5.93 -7.37 14.40
N LEU A 19 -6.74 -6.45 13.89
CA LEU A 19 -7.20 -6.47 12.51
C LEU A 19 -6.03 -6.11 11.60
N ARG A 20 -5.50 -7.13 10.92
CA ARG A 20 -4.29 -7.04 10.10
C ARG A 20 -4.54 -6.55 8.69
N TYR A 21 -5.79 -6.20 8.38
CA TYR A 21 -6.23 -5.86 7.04
C TYR A 21 -7.20 -4.68 7.07
N ARG A 22 -6.96 -3.73 6.18
CA ARG A 22 -7.78 -2.51 6.05
C ARG A 22 -9.22 -2.83 5.71
N GLY A 23 -9.45 -3.81 4.83
CA GLY A 23 -10.82 -4.23 4.50
C GLY A 23 -11.60 -4.75 5.71
N SER A 24 -10.96 -5.48 6.62
CA SER A 24 -11.60 -5.94 7.86
C SER A 24 -11.91 -4.78 8.82
N ILE A 25 -11.06 -3.75 8.85
CA ILE A 25 -11.30 -2.53 9.61
C ILE A 25 -12.49 -1.76 9.05
N LEU A 26 -12.57 -1.61 7.72
CA LEU A 26 -13.70 -0.96 7.06
C LEU A 26 -15.01 -1.70 7.30
N GLN A 27 -15.01 -3.04 7.19
CA GLN A 27 -16.18 -3.86 7.53
C GLN A 27 -16.61 -3.67 8.99
N LEU A 28 -15.66 -3.64 9.93
CA LEU A 28 -15.96 -3.44 11.35
C LEU A 28 -16.56 -2.05 11.61
N VAL A 29 -16.00 -1.03 10.99
CA VAL A 29 -16.45 0.36 11.12
C VAL A 29 -17.82 0.57 10.48
N GLN A 30 -18.12 -0.13 9.38
CA GLN A 30 -19.45 -0.12 8.77
C GLN A 30 -20.48 -0.86 9.62
N ALA A 31 -20.07 -1.95 10.29
CA ALA A 31 -20.95 -2.76 11.13
C ALA A 31 -21.21 -2.16 12.52
N SER A 32 -20.34 -1.26 13.01
CA SER A 32 -20.42 -0.69 14.36
C SER A 32 -20.17 0.83 14.36
N PRO A 33 -21.19 1.65 14.71
CA PRO A 33 -21.01 3.09 14.87
C PRO A 33 -20.03 3.46 16.00
N VAL A 34 -19.96 2.65 17.07
CA VAL A 34 -19.01 2.90 18.17
C VAL A 34 -17.57 2.69 17.70
N MET A 35 -17.32 1.67 16.87
CA MET A 35 -16.01 1.44 16.26
C MET A 35 -15.68 2.50 15.22
N LEU A 36 -16.67 3.03 14.47
CA LEU A 36 -16.48 4.18 13.57
C LEU A 36 -15.98 5.42 14.32
N GLU A 37 -16.61 5.77 15.45
CA GLU A 37 -16.21 6.91 16.27
C GLU A 37 -14.80 6.73 16.84
N GLN A 38 -14.48 5.54 17.33
CA GLN A 38 -13.13 5.22 17.81
C GLN A 38 -12.10 5.30 16.68
N TYR A 39 -12.44 4.79 15.49
CA TYR A 39 -11.57 4.85 14.32
C TYR A 39 -11.32 6.30 13.89
N ALA A 40 -12.35 7.14 13.84
CA ALA A 40 -12.20 8.55 13.52
C ALA A 40 -11.30 9.29 14.54
N THR A 41 -11.45 8.97 15.83
CA THR A 41 -10.69 9.58 16.92
C THR A 41 -9.21 9.15 16.90
N SER A 42 -8.93 7.89 16.56
CA SER A 42 -7.59 7.29 16.64
C SER A 42 -7.02 6.88 15.29
N LYS A 43 -7.50 7.48 14.19
CA LYS A 43 -7.17 7.09 12.81
C LYS A 43 -5.65 7.02 12.60
N GLU A 44 -4.94 8.07 12.98
CA GLU A 44 -3.49 8.19 12.78
C GLU A 44 -2.73 7.05 13.48
N TYR A 45 -3.11 6.72 14.71
CA TYR A 45 -2.50 5.62 15.46
C TYR A 45 -2.77 4.26 14.81
N ILE A 46 -4.01 4.02 14.40
CA ILE A 46 -4.43 2.77 13.75
C ILE A 46 -3.70 2.60 12.41
N THR A 47 -3.70 3.64 11.59
CA THR A 47 -3.00 3.68 10.29
C THR A 47 -1.51 3.46 10.46
N ARG A 48 -0.86 4.16 11.41
CA ARG A 48 0.56 3.96 11.72
C ARG A 48 0.87 2.53 12.16
N THR A 49 -0.01 1.93 12.96
CA THR A 49 0.14 0.55 13.42
C THR A 49 0.05 -0.44 12.26
N LEU A 50 -0.89 -0.23 11.32
CA LEU A 50 -1.01 -1.05 10.10
C LEU A 50 0.26 -0.96 9.25
N PHE A 51 0.77 0.26 9.03
CA PHE A 51 1.99 0.43 8.26
C PHE A 51 3.21 -0.22 8.91
N TYR A 52 3.38 -0.14 10.22
CA TYR A 52 4.48 -0.84 10.89
C TYR A 52 4.38 -2.37 10.80
N PHE A 53 3.19 -2.93 10.59
CA PHE A 53 3.06 -4.36 10.35
C PHE A 53 3.45 -4.77 8.93
N ASP A 54 3.28 -3.88 7.96
CA ASP A 54 3.46 -4.19 6.53
C ASP A 54 4.78 -3.70 5.95
N LEU A 55 5.27 -2.55 6.42
CA LEU A 55 6.42 -1.83 5.88
C LEU A 55 7.49 -1.65 6.96
N ASP A 56 8.72 -2.03 6.64
CA ASP A 56 9.88 -1.68 7.45
C ASP A 56 10.25 -0.21 7.30
N LYS A 57 11.05 0.32 8.23
CA LYS A 57 11.64 1.67 8.14
C LYS A 57 12.34 1.93 6.80
N ASN A 58 13.03 0.93 6.26
CA ASN A 58 13.68 1.05 4.95
C ASN A 58 12.64 1.15 3.82
N MET A 59 11.57 0.36 3.87
CA MET A 59 10.49 0.40 2.87
C MET A 59 9.71 1.72 2.93
N ILE A 60 9.52 2.29 4.12
CA ILE A 60 8.91 3.62 4.27
C ILE A 60 9.81 4.68 3.63
N HIS A 61 11.12 4.63 3.85
CA HIS A 61 12.07 5.55 3.20
C HIS A 61 12.06 5.42 1.67
N ASP A 62 12.05 4.19 1.17
CA ASP A 62 11.96 3.89 -0.26
C ASP A 62 10.63 4.38 -0.87
N ALA A 63 9.52 4.19 -0.15
CA ALA A 63 8.21 4.74 -0.52
C ALA A 63 8.22 6.27 -0.58
N MET A 64 8.91 6.95 0.33
CA MET A 64 9.10 8.41 0.24
C MET A 64 9.90 8.80 -1.00
N GLY A 65 10.86 7.96 -1.41
CA GLY A 65 11.60 8.15 -2.66
C GLY A 65 10.70 8.17 -3.89
N VAL A 66 9.64 7.34 -3.90
CA VAL A 66 8.61 7.32 -4.96
C VAL A 66 7.67 8.51 -4.85
N ILE A 67 7.15 8.79 -3.65
CA ILE A 67 6.12 9.83 -3.43
C ILE A 67 6.66 11.24 -3.67
N LEU A 68 7.87 11.52 -3.19
CA LEU A 68 8.49 12.85 -3.31
C LEU A 68 9.24 13.03 -4.62
N PHE A 69 9.20 12.04 -5.52
CA PHE A 69 9.91 12.13 -6.79
C PHE A 69 9.40 13.33 -7.60
N PRO A 70 10.32 14.16 -8.16
CA PRO A 70 9.92 15.38 -8.83
C PRO A 70 9.02 15.10 -10.05
N SER A 71 7.86 15.77 -10.09
CA SER A 71 6.95 15.68 -11.24
C SER A 71 7.63 16.14 -12.53
N ARG A 72 7.30 15.46 -13.63
CA ARG A 72 7.83 15.77 -14.97
C ARG A 72 7.12 16.97 -15.62
N GLU A 73 5.99 17.40 -15.07
CA GLU A 73 5.11 18.42 -15.65
C GLU A 73 5.69 19.84 -15.49
N GLY A 74 5.59 20.65 -16.55
CA GLY A 74 5.92 22.08 -16.51
C GLY A 74 7.40 22.47 -16.37
N CYS A 75 8.34 21.50 -16.29
CA CYS A 75 9.77 21.79 -16.18
C CYS A 75 10.54 21.56 -17.49
N ASN A 76 11.47 22.46 -17.82
CA ASN A 76 12.42 22.26 -18.90
C ASN A 76 13.40 21.11 -18.57
N PHE A 77 14.04 20.54 -19.59
CA PHE A 77 14.89 19.36 -19.47
C PHE A 77 16.02 19.53 -18.43
N LEU A 78 16.71 20.67 -18.45
CA LEU A 78 17.83 20.95 -17.54
C LEU A 78 17.40 21.04 -16.08
N LYS A 79 16.29 21.74 -15.80
CA LYS A 79 15.74 21.86 -14.44
C LYS A 79 15.25 20.51 -13.93
N ARG A 80 14.65 19.69 -14.80
CA ARG A 80 14.22 18.33 -14.46
C ARG A 80 15.40 17.47 -14.05
N MET A 81 16.47 17.46 -14.85
CA MET A 81 17.68 16.69 -14.57
C MET A 81 18.32 17.09 -13.23
N GLU A 82 18.39 18.39 -12.94
CA GLU A 82 18.92 18.89 -11.68
C GLU A 82 18.04 18.49 -10.48
N LEU A 83 16.71 18.58 -10.60
CA LEU A 83 15.79 18.15 -9.55
C LEU A 83 15.86 16.65 -9.30
N THR A 84 15.91 15.84 -10.37
CA THR A 84 16.06 14.38 -10.26
C THR A 84 17.38 14.00 -9.61
N ARG A 85 18.49 14.64 -10.01
CA ARG A 85 19.81 14.39 -9.40
C ARG A 85 19.80 14.71 -7.90
N ARG A 86 19.31 15.89 -7.52
CA ARG A 86 19.18 16.27 -6.11
C ARG A 86 18.30 15.31 -5.32
N HIS A 87 17.20 14.85 -5.92
CA HIS A 87 16.31 13.89 -5.28
C HIS A 87 17.01 12.54 -5.04
N ILE A 88 17.73 12.02 -6.03
CA ILE A 88 18.51 10.78 -5.90
C ILE A 88 19.59 10.95 -4.82
N ASP A 89 20.30 12.08 -4.78
CA ASP A 89 21.33 12.35 -3.77
C ASP A 89 20.73 12.38 -2.36
N VAL A 90 19.57 13.02 -2.17
CA VAL A 90 18.86 13.07 -0.88
C VAL A 90 18.31 11.70 -0.47
N TRP A 91 17.79 10.92 -1.43
CA TRP A 91 17.30 9.57 -1.22
C TRP A 91 18.44 8.62 -0.82
N ALA A 92 19.56 8.66 -1.54
CA ALA A 92 20.76 7.87 -1.24
C ALA A 92 21.38 8.25 0.10
N ALA A 93 21.35 9.55 0.47
CA ALA A 93 21.81 10.04 1.76
C ALA A 93 20.88 9.69 2.94
N ARG A 94 19.74 9.01 2.70
CA ARG A 94 18.72 8.70 3.70
C ARG A 94 18.17 9.92 4.45
N LYS A 95 18.05 11.05 3.74
CA LYS A 95 17.59 12.33 4.32
C LYS A 95 16.14 12.67 3.98
N LEU A 96 15.38 11.72 3.45
CA LEU A 96 13.95 11.95 3.18
C LEU A 96 13.16 11.98 4.50
N PRO A 97 12.10 12.80 4.57
CA PRO A 97 11.30 12.93 5.78
C PRO A 97 10.52 11.64 6.06
N ASN A 98 10.43 11.26 7.34
CA ASN A 98 9.54 10.19 7.76
C ASN A 98 8.14 10.79 8.07
N PRO A 99 7.08 10.39 7.36
CA PRO A 99 5.74 10.95 7.52
C PRO A 99 5.17 10.77 8.93
N PHE A 100 5.57 9.69 9.62
CA PHE A 100 5.10 9.38 10.99
C PHE A 100 5.88 10.10 12.10
N GLU A 101 7.07 10.61 11.81
CA GLU A 101 7.86 11.40 12.78
C GLU A 101 7.49 12.87 12.69
N ASN A 102 7.21 13.36 11.48
CA ASN A 102 6.86 14.76 11.24
C ASN A 102 5.34 15.02 11.34
N HIS A 103 4.52 13.99 11.60
CA HIS A 103 3.05 14.07 11.63
C HIS A 103 2.46 14.74 10.37
N ASP A 104 3.11 14.56 9.22
CA ASP A 104 2.68 15.18 7.97
C ASP A 104 1.53 14.39 7.37
N ARG A 105 0.31 14.86 7.67
CA ARG A 105 -0.94 14.24 7.20
C ARG A 105 -0.98 14.05 5.68
N ARG A 106 -0.41 14.99 4.91
CA ARG A 106 -0.42 14.89 3.44
C ARG A 106 0.45 13.72 2.97
N LEU A 107 1.63 13.57 3.55
CA LEU A 107 2.53 12.46 3.22
C LEU A 107 2.00 11.11 3.72
N ILE A 108 1.31 11.09 4.86
CA ILE A 108 0.62 9.88 5.35
C ILE A 108 -0.48 9.47 4.37
N ASP A 109 -1.29 10.41 3.87
CA ASP A 109 -2.34 10.11 2.89
C ASP A 109 -1.76 9.65 1.53
N GLU A 110 -0.65 10.23 1.06
CA GLU A 110 0.03 9.75 -0.15
C GLU A 110 0.68 8.37 0.05
N LEU A 111 1.19 8.09 1.24
CA LEU A 111 1.69 6.76 1.60
C LEU A 111 0.57 5.72 1.63
N ASP A 112 -0.61 6.10 2.11
CA ASP A 112 -1.82 5.27 2.07
C ASP A 112 -2.24 4.93 0.64
N LYS A 113 -2.28 5.92 -0.25
CA LYS A 113 -2.54 5.69 -1.68
C LYS A 113 -1.46 4.83 -2.35
N LEU A 114 -0.19 4.99 -1.97
CA LEU A 114 0.88 4.14 -2.51
C LEU A 114 0.73 2.70 -2.01
N HIS A 115 0.43 2.50 -0.73
CA HIS A 115 0.22 1.17 -0.17
C HIS A 115 -0.97 0.45 -0.83
N ASP A 116 -2.09 1.14 -1.07
CA ASP A 116 -3.20 0.58 -1.83
C ASP A 116 -2.77 0.13 -3.24
N ARG A 117 -1.94 0.93 -3.93
CA ARG A 117 -1.38 0.54 -5.24
C ARG A 117 -0.45 -0.66 -5.15
N LEU A 118 0.36 -0.76 -4.09
CA LEU A 118 1.21 -1.92 -3.86
C LEU A 118 0.37 -3.18 -3.59
N LEU A 119 -0.72 -3.07 -2.83
CA LEU A 119 -1.64 -4.19 -2.62
C LEU A 119 -2.27 -4.66 -3.93
N LEU A 120 -2.70 -3.73 -4.79
CA LEU A 120 -3.19 -4.06 -6.14
C LEU A 120 -2.11 -4.74 -7.01
N CYS A 121 -0.86 -4.31 -6.93
CA CYS A 121 0.27 -4.99 -7.60
C CYS A 121 0.42 -6.43 -7.13
N ILE A 122 0.26 -6.68 -5.82
CA ILE A 122 0.29 -8.04 -5.25
C ILE A 122 -0.89 -8.87 -5.76
N GLU A 123 -2.10 -8.31 -5.76
CA GLU A 123 -3.29 -8.99 -6.28
C GLU A 123 -3.14 -9.35 -7.76
N ASP A 124 -2.63 -8.45 -8.59
CA ASP A 124 -2.38 -8.74 -10.02
C ASP A 124 -1.31 -9.82 -10.18
N TYR A 125 -0.23 -9.76 -9.39
CA TYR A 125 0.81 -10.78 -9.40
C TYR A 125 0.27 -12.16 -9.02
N LEU A 126 -0.50 -12.26 -7.93
CA LEU A 126 -1.11 -13.53 -7.50
C LEU A 126 -2.11 -14.05 -8.52
N THR A 127 -2.90 -13.16 -9.12
CA THR A 127 -3.89 -13.54 -10.15
C THR A 127 -3.19 -14.06 -11.39
N LYS A 128 -2.10 -13.43 -11.82
CA LYS A 128 -1.29 -13.90 -12.95
C LYS A 128 -0.61 -15.23 -12.64
N ALA A 129 0.00 -15.38 -11.46
CA ALA A 129 0.59 -16.65 -11.06
C ALA A 129 -0.43 -17.80 -11.03
N ALA A 130 -1.64 -17.54 -10.54
CA ALA A 130 -2.73 -18.53 -10.54
C ALA A 130 -3.26 -18.87 -11.95
N ILE A 131 -3.14 -17.94 -12.90
CA ILE A 131 -3.48 -18.16 -14.31
C ILE A 131 -2.34 -18.88 -15.04
N ASP A 132 -1.08 -18.64 -14.67
CA ASP A 132 0.11 -19.25 -15.27
C ASP A 132 0.20 -20.75 -14.91
N ASP A 133 -0.28 -21.16 -13.74
CA ASP A 133 -0.52 -22.59 -13.43
C ASP A 133 -1.57 -23.24 -14.37
N LEU A 134 -2.33 -22.45 -15.13
CA LEU A 134 -3.32 -22.89 -16.13
C LEU A 134 -2.88 -22.64 -17.60
N LEU A 135 -1.77 -21.95 -17.89
CA LEU A 135 -1.34 -21.57 -19.26
C LEU A 135 0.16 -21.81 -19.51
N PRO A 136 0.61 -21.90 -20.80
CA PRO A 136 1.99 -22.25 -21.13
C PRO A 136 3.01 -21.19 -20.69
N PRO A 137 4.27 -21.58 -20.39
CA PRO A 137 5.30 -20.80 -19.69
C PRO A 137 5.87 -19.57 -20.42
N GLU A 138 5.24 -19.11 -21.50
CA GLU A 138 5.68 -17.95 -22.28
C GLU A 138 5.21 -16.60 -21.68
N TYR A 139 4.39 -16.62 -20.61
CA TYR A 139 3.75 -15.44 -20.01
C TYR A 139 4.34 -15.02 -18.66
N GLY A 140 5.66 -15.14 -18.49
CA GLY A 140 6.38 -14.61 -17.32
C GLY A 140 6.53 -13.08 -17.32
N LEU A 141 5.43 -12.34 -17.22
CA LEU A 141 5.43 -10.86 -17.22
C LEU A 141 4.81 -10.28 -15.95
N LEU A 142 5.62 -9.48 -15.25
CA LEU A 142 5.23 -8.71 -14.07
C LEU A 142 4.04 -7.76 -14.36
N PRO A 143 3.22 -7.41 -13.35
CA PRO A 143 2.14 -6.44 -13.43
C PRO A 143 2.48 -5.11 -14.09
N ASP A 144 1.66 -4.66 -15.06
CA ASP A 144 1.64 -3.26 -15.49
C ASP A 144 0.67 -2.48 -14.58
N ILE A 145 1.25 -1.72 -13.66
CA ILE A 145 0.53 -0.95 -12.64
C ILE A 145 -0.11 0.32 -13.25
N SER A 146 0.04 0.57 -14.56
CA SER A 146 -0.60 1.69 -15.27
C SER A 146 -2.07 1.46 -15.61
N SER A 147 -2.48 0.19 -15.70
CA SER A 147 -3.83 -0.19 -16.09
C SER A 147 -4.71 -0.34 -14.85
N VAL A 148 -5.31 0.77 -14.42
CA VAL A 148 -6.50 0.75 -13.56
C VAL A 148 -7.68 0.19 -14.38
N ARG A 149 -7.67 -1.13 -14.62
CA ARG A 149 -8.85 -1.87 -15.05
C ARG A 149 -9.12 -2.93 -14.00
N SER A 150 -10.20 -2.71 -13.28
CA SER A 150 -10.77 -3.58 -12.25
C SER A 150 -11.25 -4.95 -12.78
N PHE A 151 -10.91 -5.35 -14.01
CA PHE A 151 -11.33 -6.62 -14.60
C PHE A 151 -10.27 -7.13 -15.59
N LEU A 152 -9.63 -8.25 -15.27
CA LEU A 152 -8.89 -9.05 -16.25
C LEU A 152 -9.90 -9.89 -17.03
N THR A 153 -10.20 -9.49 -18.26
CA THR A 153 -10.99 -10.33 -19.19
C THR A 153 -10.08 -11.36 -19.84
N VAL A 154 -10.10 -12.60 -19.32
CA VAL A 154 -9.55 -13.77 -20.00
C VAL A 154 -10.68 -14.42 -20.80
N LYS A 155 -10.57 -14.45 -22.13
CA LYS A 155 -11.50 -15.13 -23.06
C LYS A 155 -13.01 -15.00 -22.73
N GLY A 156 -13.48 -13.78 -22.47
CA GLY A 156 -14.92 -13.52 -22.31
C GLY A 156 -15.54 -14.05 -21.00
N GLN A 157 -14.75 -14.49 -20.03
CA GLN A 157 -15.24 -14.93 -18.73
C GLN A 157 -14.67 -14.05 -17.61
N THR A 158 -15.55 -13.47 -16.82
CA THR A 158 -15.22 -12.72 -15.60
C THR A 158 -14.79 -13.70 -14.53
N VAL A 159 -13.49 -13.88 -14.33
CA VAL A 159 -12.97 -14.65 -13.20
C VAL A 159 -13.01 -13.74 -11.97
N SER A 160 -13.82 -14.12 -10.98
CA SER A 160 -13.80 -13.49 -9.66
C SER A 160 -12.42 -13.74 -9.04
N THR A 161 -11.67 -12.68 -8.80
CA THR A 161 -10.36 -12.67 -8.13
C THR A 161 -10.51 -13.23 -6.72
N GLY A 162 -10.26 -14.54 -6.55
CA GLY A 162 -10.51 -15.28 -5.31
C GLY A 162 -9.27 -15.55 -4.45
N SER A 163 -8.06 -15.24 -4.92
CA SER A 163 -6.84 -15.34 -4.10
C SER A 163 -6.62 -14.04 -3.35
N ASN A 164 -7.16 -13.98 -2.14
CA ASN A 164 -7.12 -12.81 -1.29
C ASN A 164 -5.69 -12.55 -0.79
N VAL A 165 -5.22 -11.30 -0.93
CA VAL A 165 -4.08 -10.75 -0.15
C VAL A 165 -4.21 -11.01 1.36
N VAL A 166 -5.45 -11.23 1.83
CA VAL A 166 -5.81 -11.56 3.21
C VAL A 166 -5.21 -12.89 3.68
N ASP A 167 -4.98 -13.85 2.77
CA ASP A 167 -4.51 -15.20 3.09
C ASP A 167 -2.98 -15.30 3.16
N LEU A 168 -2.26 -14.24 2.74
CA LEU A 168 -0.81 -14.21 2.79
C LEU A 168 -0.28 -14.17 4.22
N THR A 169 0.75 -14.98 4.51
CA THR A 169 1.46 -14.86 5.78
C THR A 169 2.23 -13.54 5.83
N ARG A 170 2.49 -13.04 7.04
CA ARG A 170 3.25 -11.79 7.25
C ARG A 170 4.57 -11.71 6.46
N PRO A 171 5.45 -12.73 6.47
CA PRO A 171 6.71 -12.66 5.74
C PRO A 171 6.50 -12.62 4.22
N GLU A 172 5.53 -13.37 3.69
CA GLU A 172 5.21 -13.39 2.25
C GLU A 172 4.66 -12.05 1.79
N ARG A 173 3.68 -11.50 2.51
CA ARG A 173 3.11 -10.18 2.21
C ARG A 173 4.18 -9.10 2.20
N LYS A 174 5.05 -9.10 3.21
CA LYS A 174 6.17 -8.15 3.32
C LYS A 174 7.17 -8.31 2.19
N HIS A 175 7.47 -9.53 1.79
CA HIS A 175 8.35 -9.82 0.67
C HIS A 175 7.76 -9.31 -0.65
N LEU A 176 6.48 -9.59 -0.91
CA LEU A 176 5.77 -9.13 -2.10
C LEU A 176 5.63 -7.60 -2.15
N LEU A 177 5.32 -6.97 -1.02
CA LEU A 177 5.31 -5.50 -0.90
C LEU A 177 6.67 -4.90 -1.26
N ARG A 178 7.76 -5.53 -0.84
CA ARG A 178 9.12 -5.09 -1.17
C ARG A 178 9.42 -5.22 -2.66
N ILE A 179 8.99 -6.31 -3.29
CA ILE A 179 9.15 -6.51 -4.74
C ILE A 179 8.38 -5.44 -5.51
N CYS A 180 7.09 -5.26 -5.22
CA CYS A 180 6.26 -4.25 -5.88
C CYS A 180 6.81 -2.83 -5.67
N LEU A 181 7.33 -2.51 -4.47
CA LEU A 181 7.95 -1.21 -4.20
C LEU A 181 9.22 -1.01 -5.03
N HIS A 182 10.06 -2.05 -5.16
CA HIS A 182 11.26 -1.98 -5.99
C HIS A 182 10.93 -1.82 -7.48
N HIS A 183 9.84 -2.44 -7.93
CA HIS A 183 9.32 -2.26 -9.28
C HIS A 183 8.86 -0.82 -9.52
N GLU A 184 8.11 -0.23 -8.58
CA GLU A 184 7.72 1.19 -8.63
C GLU A 184 8.92 2.14 -8.64
N LEU A 185 9.95 1.86 -7.84
CA LEU A 185 11.20 2.64 -7.87
C LEU A 185 11.90 2.57 -9.22
N SER A 186 12.04 1.36 -9.79
CA SER A 186 12.66 1.15 -11.11
C SER A 186 11.88 1.80 -12.26
N ARG A 187 10.58 2.02 -12.08
CA ARG A 187 9.73 2.73 -13.04
C ARG A 187 9.82 4.25 -12.91
N THR A 188 10.03 4.73 -11.69
CA THR A 188 9.99 6.16 -11.35
C THR A 188 11.32 6.87 -11.64
N ILE A 189 12.45 6.22 -11.29
CA ILE A 189 13.83 6.69 -11.48
C ILE A 189 14.33 6.33 -12.87
#